data_AF-A0A1D2VHT2-F1
#
_entry.id   AF-A0A1D2VHT2-F1
#
_cell.length_a   1.000
_cell.length_b   1.000
_cell.length_c   1.000
_cell.angle_alpha   90.00
_cell.angle_beta   90.00
_cell.angle_gamma   90.00
#
_symmetry.space_group_name_H-M   'P 1'
#
loop_
_entity.id
_entity.type
_entity.pdbx_description
1 polymer ?
#
loop_
_entity_poly.entity_id
_entity_poly.type
_entity_poly.pdbx_seq_one_letter_code
_entity_poly.pdbx_strand_id
1 'polypeptide(L)'
;MSQPTTISDVSIDDQISSNVSSTNPKIQRTILRFQQKIASKNYYEAHQTIRSITNRFLKAAQFNHSIDLLYYSILILIKHNQISSASDLIFFLIEILNSNAISLTNNDDLIDKILIIIKFLPSNEISFKKISNEFVLYSINNSSYTFGNPNFHDLISIKLIDQFNSILTNNNDGDATAQDNHSQIIDLLNQIQNNHLPFGTTKSFNHYKLIIKNLLINNSSSSSLNPLLLQSIILKPIFSYLLIQNIKASIDFLSFIINLLTDSSLFISSSQLIDLPDTNIANKNSVNFKLVYFNDFKLLNILQLLILSIQLHQKDIFISLKNSFINQLSLQSSTNTDIDKDNLINILNSLALIYFNIKQENQSNFLQQMMSGFFNNQPTTTTSTITTTTSTVANNQPSI
;
A
#
# COMPACT_ATOMS: atom_id res chain seq x y z
N MET A 1 -28.98 4.62 8.20
CA MET A 1 -27.89 5.28 8.96
C MET A 1 -27.47 4.32 10.05
N SER A 2 -26.45 3.51 9.77
CA SER A 2 -25.92 2.52 10.70
C SER A 2 -24.52 2.97 11.09
N GLN A 3 -24.33 3.18 12.39
CA GLN A 3 -23.08 3.62 13.00
C GLN A 3 -21.91 2.69 12.59
N PRO A 4 -20.72 3.22 12.28
CA PRO A 4 -19.54 2.40 12.04
C PRO A 4 -19.06 1.86 13.39
N THR A 5 -19.06 0.54 13.55
CA THR A 5 -18.44 -0.13 14.69
C THR A 5 -16.95 0.21 14.72
N THR A 6 -16.59 1.03 15.70
CA THR A 6 -15.22 1.21 16.18
C THR A 6 -14.78 -0.16 16.70
N ILE A 7 -13.93 -0.85 15.95
CA ILE A 7 -13.25 -2.06 16.41
C ILE A 7 -12.24 -1.60 17.46
N SER A 8 -12.73 -1.45 18.69
CA SER A 8 -11.98 -1.15 19.91
C SER A 8 -11.03 -2.31 20.26
N ASP A 9 -10.22 -2.09 21.30
CA ASP A 9 -9.15 -2.95 21.84
C ASP A 9 -9.64 -4.33 22.32
N VAL A 10 -10.19 -5.15 21.43
CA VAL A 10 -10.59 -6.52 21.72
C VAL A 10 -9.35 -7.41 21.68
N SER A 11 -9.04 -8.06 22.81
CA SER A 11 -7.94 -9.02 22.94
C SER A 11 -8.17 -10.24 22.04
N ILE A 12 -7.10 -10.91 21.62
CA ILE A 12 -7.17 -12.22 20.96
C ILE A 12 -8.00 -13.19 21.80
N ASP A 13 -7.90 -13.08 23.13
CA ASP A 13 -8.59 -13.95 24.08
C ASP A 13 -10.09 -13.72 24.10
N ASP A 14 -10.53 -12.47 24.00
CA ASP A 14 -11.95 -12.13 23.89
C ASP A 14 -12.52 -12.63 22.57
N GLN A 15 -11.77 -12.46 21.45
CA GLN A 15 -12.18 -12.97 20.14
C GLN A 15 -12.29 -14.49 20.08
N ILE A 16 -11.40 -15.21 20.77
CA ILE A 16 -11.46 -16.68 20.86
C ILE A 16 -12.61 -17.09 21.79
N SER A 17 -12.75 -16.49 22.95
CA SER A 17 -13.72 -16.92 23.97
C SER A 17 -15.17 -16.56 23.63
N SER A 18 -15.44 -15.35 23.16
CA SER A 18 -16.79 -14.91 22.79
C SER A 18 -17.33 -15.69 21.60
N ASN A 19 -16.50 -15.93 20.58
CA ASN A 19 -16.96 -16.49 19.32
C ASN A 19 -16.89 -18.03 19.29
N VAL A 20 -15.98 -18.68 20.03
CA VAL A 20 -16.02 -20.15 20.15
C VAL A 20 -17.29 -20.62 20.86
N SER A 21 -17.83 -19.83 21.79
CA SER A 21 -19.06 -20.17 22.53
C SER A 21 -20.32 -20.20 21.66
N SER A 22 -20.36 -19.42 20.58
CA SER A 22 -21.47 -19.38 19.61
C SER A 22 -21.32 -20.40 18.47
N THR A 23 -20.20 -21.13 18.42
CA THR A 23 -19.93 -22.10 17.35
C THR A 23 -20.55 -23.48 17.60
N ASN A 24 -20.60 -24.28 16.54
CA ASN A 24 -21.11 -25.65 16.61
C ASN A 24 -20.36 -26.47 17.70
N PRO A 25 -21.07 -27.26 18.54
CA PRO A 25 -20.46 -28.01 19.64
C PRO A 25 -19.38 -29.00 19.19
N LYS A 26 -19.43 -29.48 17.93
CA LYS A 26 -18.37 -30.33 17.36
C LYS A 26 -17.08 -29.55 17.10
N ILE A 27 -17.19 -28.30 16.62
CA ILE A 27 -16.04 -27.41 16.42
C ILE A 27 -15.46 -27.05 17.78
N GLN A 28 -16.29 -26.62 18.73
CA GLN A 28 -15.88 -26.27 20.08
C GLN A 28 -15.05 -27.39 20.75
N ARG A 29 -15.52 -28.65 20.70
CA ARG A 29 -14.77 -29.80 21.23
C ARG A 29 -13.43 -30.01 20.51
N THR A 30 -13.39 -29.79 19.20
CA THR A 30 -12.16 -29.92 18.41
C THR A 30 -11.16 -28.84 18.79
N ILE A 31 -11.61 -27.59 18.92
CA ILE A 31 -10.80 -26.46 19.36
C ILE A 31 -10.26 -26.66 20.77
N LEU A 32 -11.08 -27.15 21.71
CA LEU A 32 -10.62 -27.45 23.08
C LEU A 32 -9.50 -28.50 23.08
N ARG A 33 -9.63 -29.56 22.29
CA ARG A 33 -8.57 -30.58 22.13
C ARG A 33 -7.32 -30.00 21.48
N PHE A 34 -7.49 -29.11 20.50
CA PHE A 34 -6.38 -28.41 19.86
C PHE A 34 -5.63 -27.53 20.88
N GLN A 35 -6.34 -26.71 21.66
CA GLN A 35 -5.76 -25.90 22.74
C GLN A 35 -4.96 -26.73 23.75
N GLN A 36 -5.47 -27.90 24.12
CA GLN A 36 -4.74 -28.83 25.00
C GLN A 36 -3.40 -29.29 24.38
N LYS A 37 -3.39 -29.64 23.09
CA LYS A 37 -2.15 -30.04 22.39
C LYS A 37 -1.15 -28.89 22.28
N ILE A 38 -1.65 -27.68 22.02
CA ILE A 38 -0.85 -26.45 21.97
C ILE A 38 -0.24 -26.15 23.36
N ALA A 39 -1.02 -26.33 24.44
CA ALA A 39 -0.53 -26.19 25.81
C ALA A 39 0.57 -27.22 26.15
N SER A 40 0.47 -28.44 25.61
CA SER A 40 1.50 -29.47 25.71
C SER A 40 2.72 -29.24 24.79
N LYS A 41 2.80 -28.12 24.07
CA LYS A 41 3.86 -27.76 23.11
C LYS A 41 4.00 -28.71 21.90
N ASN A 42 2.97 -29.51 21.61
CA ASN A 42 2.94 -30.39 20.44
C ASN A 42 2.42 -29.64 19.20
N TYR A 43 3.07 -28.53 18.84
CA TYR A 43 2.56 -27.58 17.83
C TYR A 43 2.44 -28.21 16.43
N TYR A 44 3.45 -28.98 16.00
CA TYR A 44 3.46 -29.63 14.69
C TYR A 44 2.32 -30.65 14.55
N GLU A 45 2.16 -31.54 15.53
CA GLU A 45 1.09 -32.53 15.53
C GLU A 45 -0.28 -31.86 15.62
N ALA A 46 -0.42 -30.84 16.47
CA ALA A 46 -1.65 -30.09 16.61
C ALA A 46 -2.07 -29.50 15.26
N HIS A 47 -1.15 -28.81 14.58
CA HIS A 47 -1.37 -28.23 13.26
C HIS A 47 -1.78 -29.30 12.24
N GLN A 48 -1.03 -30.42 12.11
CA GLN A 48 -1.37 -31.48 11.15
C GLN A 48 -2.76 -32.09 11.43
N THR A 49 -3.15 -32.22 12.69
CA THR A 49 -4.50 -32.68 13.02
C THR A 49 -5.60 -31.71 12.58
N ILE A 50 -5.36 -30.39 12.64
CA ILE A 50 -6.30 -29.40 12.11
C ILE A 50 -6.44 -29.57 10.59
N ARG A 51 -5.35 -29.66 9.83
CA ARG A 51 -5.42 -29.89 8.36
C ARG A 51 -6.23 -31.14 8.02
N SER A 52 -6.00 -32.25 8.74
CA SER A 52 -6.74 -33.50 8.54
C SER A 52 -8.24 -33.35 8.78
N ILE A 53 -8.63 -32.70 9.89
CA ILE A 53 -10.05 -32.48 10.24
C ILE A 53 -10.72 -31.52 9.27
N THR A 54 -10.04 -30.44 8.89
CA THR A 54 -10.53 -29.50 7.87
C THR A 54 -10.79 -30.23 6.55
N ASN A 55 -9.85 -31.04 6.06
CA ASN A 55 -10.03 -31.84 4.84
C ASN A 55 -11.24 -32.79 4.92
N ARG A 56 -11.53 -33.35 6.10
CA ARG A 56 -12.73 -34.16 6.31
C ARG A 56 -14.01 -33.33 6.20
N PHE A 57 -14.03 -32.11 6.74
CA PHE A 57 -15.17 -31.20 6.59
C PHE A 57 -15.36 -30.74 5.14
N LEU A 58 -14.27 -30.48 4.41
CA LEU A 58 -14.32 -30.18 2.97
C LEU A 58 -14.91 -31.34 2.16
N LYS A 59 -14.47 -32.58 2.41
CA LYS A 59 -15.06 -33.78 1.77
C LYS A 59 -16.54 -33.96 2.07
N ALA A 60 -17.00 -33.47 3.22
CA ALA A 60 -18.41 -33.46 3.61
C ALA A 60 -19.17 -32.22 3.12
N ALA A 61 -18.57 -31.37 2.28
CA ALA A 61 -19.12 -30.08 1.82
C ALA A 61 -19.50 -29.11 2.94
N GLN A 62 -18.87 -29.25 4.11
CA GLN A 62 -19.06 -28.38 5.29
C GLN A 62 -18.05 -27.24 5.27
N PHE A 63 -18.20 -26.31 4.32
CA PHE A 63 -17.24 -25.20 4.10
C PHE A 63 -17.18 -24.24 5.27
N ASN A 64 -18.34 -23.82 5.81
CA ASN A 64 -18.38 -22.90 6.96
C ASN A 64 -17.67 -23.49 8.19
N HIS A 65 -17.88 -24.79 8.46
CA HIS A 65 -17.18 -25.47 9.56
C HIS A 65 -15.66 -25.54 9.33
N SER A 66 -15.23 -25.69 8.08
CA SER A 66 -13.81 -25.70 7.71
C SER A 66 -13.18 -24.33 7.94
N ILE A 67 -13.86 -23.27 7.51
CA ILE A 67 -13.43 -21.87 7.68
C ILE A 67 -13.36 -21.52 9.18
N ASP A 68 -14.41 -21.82 9.95
CA ASP A 68 -14.44 -21.58 11.39
C ASP A 68 -13.29 -22.30 12.11
N LEU A 69 -13.10 -23.59 11.82
CA LEU A 69 -12.04 -24.39 12.43
C LEU A 69 -10.66 -23.78 12.14
N LEU A 70 -10.40 -23.39 10.90
CA LEU A 70 -9.14 -22.76 10.51
C LEU A 70 -8.97 -21.40 11.18
N TYR A 71 -9.99 -20.54 11.15
CA TYR A 71 -9.98 -19.22 11.77
C TYR A 71 -9.54 -19.29 13.24
N TYR A 72 -10.22 -20.10 14.06
CA TYR A 72 -9.85 -20.23 15.48
C TYR A 72 -8.47 -20.86 15.67
N SER A 73 -8.11 -21.86 14.85
CA SER A 73 -6.80 -22.51 14.94
C SER A 73 -5.65 -21.54 14.63
N ILE A 74 -5.83 -20.67 13.63
CA ILE A 74 -4.89 -19.60 13.26
C ILE A 74 -4.72 -18.64 14.43
N LEU A 75 -5.82 -18.15 15.03
CA LEU A 75 -5.74 -17.21 16.16
C LEU A 75 -5.03 -17.82 17.37
N ILE A 76 -5.30 -19.10 17.67
CA ILE A 76 -4.62 -19.82 18.75
C ILE A 76 -3.11 -19.95 18.46
N LEU A 77 -2.72 -20.27 17.23
CA LEU A 77 -1.30 -20.36 16.87
C LEU A 77 -0.60 -19.01 16.96
N ILE A 78 -1.25 -17.93 16.50
CA ILE A 78 -0.72 -16.56 16.63
C ILE A 78 -0.54 -16.21 18.11
N LYS A 79 -1.54 -16.50 18.96
CA LYS A 79 -1.45 -16.29 20.42
C LYS A 79 -0.23 -16.96 21.05
N HIS A 80 0.09 -18.17 20.60
CA HIS A 80 1.23 -18.95 21.10
C HIS A 80 2.55 -18.66 20.34
N ASN A 81 2.61 -17.57 19.57
CA ASN A 81 3.77 -17.15 18.78
C ASN A 81 4.26 -18.22 17.79
N GLN A 82 3.36 -19.07 17.30
CA GLN A 82 3.66 -20.10 16.31
C GLN A 82 3.33 -19.60 14.90
N ILE A 83 3.99 -18.49 14.50
CA ILE A 83 3.63 -17.76 13.28
C ILE A 83 3.82 -18.61 12.02
N SER A 84 4.89 -19.40 11.90
CA SER A 84 5.08 -20.26 10.71
C SER A 84 3.95 -21.25 10.51
N SER A 85 3.42 -21.84 11.60
CA SER A 85 2.28 -22.75 11.53
C SER A 85 0.97 -22.00 11.26
N ALA A 86 0.80 -20.80 11.82
CA ALA A 86 -0.33 -19.93 11.52
C ALA A 86 -0.34 -19.53 10.04
N SER A 87 0.79 -19.12 9.49
CA SER A 87 0.97 -18.74 8.09
C SER A 87 0.63 -19.89 7.14
N ASP A 88 1.05 -21.13 7.44
CA ASP A 88 0.65 -22.30 6.65
C ASP A 88 -0.87 -22.51 6.66
N LEU A 89 -1.51 -22.42 7.83
CA LEU A 89 -2.97 -22.51 7.93
C LEU A 89 -3.70 -21.34 7.24
N ILE A 90 -3.11 -20.15 7.21
CA ILE A 90 -3.65 -19.00 6.47
C ILE A 90 -3.59 -19.26 4.97
N PHE A 91 -2.46 -19.74 4.44
CA PHE A 91 -2.39 -20.12 3.03
C PHE A 91 -3.37 -21.23 2.69
N PHE A 92 -3.53 -22.23 3.57
CA PHE A 92 -4.52 -23.29 3.39
C PHE A 92 -5.96 -22.75 3.42
N LEU A 93 -6.26 -21.77 4.28
CA LEU A 93 -7.54 -21.06 4.28
C LEU A 93 -7.78 -20.37 2.93
N ILE A 94 -6.81 -19.60 2.44
CA ILE A 94 -6.92 -18.89 1.16
C ILE A 94 -7.09 -19.86 -0.01
N GLU A 95 -6.36 -20.98 0.00
CA GLU A 95 -6.52 -22.06 -0.99
C GLU A 95 -7.96 -22.58 -1.00
N ILE A 96 -8.52 -22.92 0.17
CA ILE A 96 -9.91 -23.38 0.29
C ILE A 96 -10.89 -22.32 -0.23
N LEU A 97 -10.70 -21.06 0.14
CA LEU A 97 -11.58 -19.97 -0.27
C LEU A 97 -11.59 -19.81 -1.80
N ASN A 98 -10.41 -19.89 -2.44
CA ASN A 98 -10.27 -19.81 -3.89
C ASN A 98 -10.80 -21.06 -4.61
N SER A 99 -10.40 -22.26 -4.17
CA SER A 99 -10.79 -23.52 -4.83
C SER A 99 -12.29 -23.77 -4.79
N ASN A 100 -12.98 -23.23 -3.79
CA ASN A 100 -14.44 -23.36 -3.67
C ASN A 100 -15.20 -22.10 -4.12
N ALA A 101 -14.51 -21.14 -4.75
CA ALA A 101 -15.07 -19.89 -5.26
C ALA A 101 -15.98 -19.18 -4.23
N ILE A 102 -15.54 -19.14 -2.97
CA ILE A 102 -16.33 -18.56 -1.89
C ILE A 102 -16.30 -17.04 -2.07
N SER A 103 -17.46 -16.47 -2.40
CA SER A 103 -17.57 -15.03 -2.63
C SER A 103 -17.45 -14.25 -1.31
N LEU A 104 -16.71 -13.14 -1.38
CA LEU A 104 -16.59 -12.16 -0.31
C LEU A 104 -17.73 -11.11 -0.36
N THR A 105 -18.45 -11.02 -1.49
CA THR A 105 -19.55 -10.06 -1.66
C THR A 105 -20.67 -10.35 -0.67
N ASN A 106 -21.06 -9.35 0.15
CA ASN A 106 -22.08 -9.47 1.19
C ASN A 106 -21.79 -10.53 2.27
N ASN A 107 -20.51 -10.87 2.49
CA ASN A 107 -20.09 -11.85 3.49
C ASN A 107 -19.31 -11.17 4.63
N ASP A 108 -20.03 -10.38 5.43
CA ASP A 108 -19.44 -9.57 6.51
C ASP A 108 -18.70 -10.44 7.55
N ASP A 109 -19.23 -11.63 7.86
CA ASP A 109 -18.58 -12.59 8.78
C ASP A 109 -17.20 -13.05 8.27
N LEU A 110 -17.07 -13.36 6.97
CA LEU A 110 -15.77 -13.73 6.39
C LEU A 110 -14.81 -12.53 6.33
N ILE A 111 -15.33 -11.34 6.00
CA ILE A 111 -14.55 -10.10 6.01
C ILE A 111 -14.00 -9.84 7.41
N ASP A 112 -14.83 -9.96 8.45
CA ASP A 112 -14.44 -9.76 9.85
C ASP A 112 -13.40 -10.78 10.29
N LYS A 113 -13.57 -12.06 9.94
CA LYS A 113 -12.57 -13.12 10.24
C LYS A 113 -11.22 -12.81 9.60
N ILE A 114 -11.20 -12.41 8.33
CA ILE A 114 -9.95 -12.04 7.63
C ILE A 114 -9.33 -10.79 8.27
N LEU A 115 -10.12 -9.76 8.57
CA LEU A 115 -9.64 -8.57 9.26
C LEU A 115 -9.02 -8.90 10.62
N ILE A 116 -9.63 -9.80 11.39
CA ILE A 116 -9.10 -10.21 12.69
C ILE A 116 -7.79 -10.99 12.53
N ILE A 117 -7.67 -11.87 11.52
CA ILE A 117 -6.41 -12.55 11.20
C ILE A 117 -5.33 -11.51 10.86
N ILE A 118 -5.61 -10.58 9.95
CA ILE A 118 -4.65 -9.52 9.56
C ILE A 118 -4.27 -8.65 10.77
N LYS A 119 -5.23 -8.31 11.65
CA LYS A 119 -5.01 -7.49 12.85
C LYS A 119 -3.96 -8.13 13.76
N PHE A 120 -4.01 -9.45 13.96
CA PHE A 120 -3.14 -10.14 14.90
C PHE A 120 -1.85 -10.71 14.30
N LEU A 121 -1.75 -10.85 12.98
CA LEU A 121 -0.54 -11.32 12.32
C LEU A 121 0.63 -10.29 12.45
N PRO A 122 1.82 -10.61 12.96
CA PRO A 122 2.86 -9.60 13.16
C PRO A 122 3.33 -8.99 11.83
N SER A 123 3.48 -7.65 11.75
CA SER A 123 3.86 -6.97 10.51
C SER A 123 5.36 -7.07 10.16
N ASN A 124 6.20 -7.33 11.16
CA ASN A 124 7.64 -7.54 11.00
C ASN A 124 8.00 -8.91 10.39
N GLU A 125 7.03 -9.80 10.22
CA GLU A 125 7.25 -11.15 9.70
C GLU A 125 7.40 -11.14 8.18
N ILE A 126 8.36 -11.91 7.66
CA ILE A 126 8.61 -12.04 6.22
C ILE A 126 7.34 -12.50 5.48
N SER A 127 6.53 -13.34 6.15
CA SER A 127 5.27 -13.84 5.58
C SER A 127 4.14 -12.82 5.53
N PHE A 128 4.21 -11.72 6.28
CA PHE A 128 3.13 -10.72 6.36
C PHE A 128 2.83 -10.08 5.01
N LYS A 129 3.86 -9.64 4.27
CA LYS A 129 3.71 -9.06 2.92
C LYS A 129 3.00 -10.04 1.98
N LYS A 130 3.47 -11.29 1.96
CA LYS A 130 2.89 -12.33 1.10
C LYS A 130 1.44 -12.64 1.46
N ILE A 131 1.14 -12.83 2.74
CA ILE A 131 -0.22 -13.12 3.23
C ILE A 131 -1.17 -11.95 2.93
N SER A 132 -0.72 -10.71 3.17
CA SER A 132 -1.49 -9.51 2.89
C SER A 132 -1.87 -9.40 1.41
N ASN A 133 -0.89 -9.64 0.52
CA ASN A 133 -1.14 -9.67 -0.92
C ASN A 133 -2.13 -10.77 -1.29
N GLU A 134 -1.96 -11.99 -0.79
CA GLU A 134 -2.89 -13.10 -1.10
C GLU A 134 -4.33 -12.81 -0.63
N PHE A 135 -4.54 -12.17 0.53
CA PHE A 135 -5.88 -11.75 0.95
C PHE A 135 -6.48 -10.67 0.05
N VAL A 136 -5.67 -9.69 -0.37
CA VAL A 136 -6.09 -8.66 -1.33
C VAL A 136 -6.45 -9.32 -2.68
N LEU A 137 -5.61 -10.21 -3.19
CA LEU A 137 -5.84 -10.95 -4.43
C LEU A 137 -7.10 -11.82 -4.35
N TYR A 138 -7.28 -12.55 -3.25
CA TYR A 138 -8.51 -13.29 -2.98
C TYR A 138 -9.73 -12.36 -3.05
N SER A 139 -9.66 -11.17 -2.44
CA SER A 139 -10.75 -10.21 -2.47
C SER A 139 -11.02 -9.67 -3.88
N ILE A 140 -9.99 -9.41 -4.70
CA ILE A 140 -10.16 -9.00 -6.11
C ILE A 140 -10.88 -10.09 -6.90
N ASN A 141 -10.44 -11.33 -6.76
CA ASN A 141 -10.94 -12.44 -7.58
C ASN A 141 -12.35 -12.91 -7.17
N ASN A 142 -12.74 -12.71 -5.90
CA ASN A 142 -13.97 -13.28 -5.34
C ASN A 142 -14.97 -12.21 -4.87
N SER A 143 -14.86 -10.98 -5.35
CA SER A 143 -15.79 -9.89 -5.00
C SER A 143 -15.99 -8.87 -6.13
N SER A 144 -16.80 -7.84 -5.88
CA SER A 144 -16.95 -6.68 -6.75
C SER A 144 -15.85 -5.62 -6.59
N TYR A 145 -14.90 -5.79 -5.67
CA TYR A 145 -13.84 -4.81 -5.42
C TYR A 145 -12.73 -4.93 -6.46
N THR A 146 -12.69 -4.00 -7.42
CA THR A 146 -11.70 -3.99 -8.53
C THR A 146 -10.25 -4.02 -8.06
N PHE A 147 -9.95 -3.34 -6.95
CA PHE A 147 -8.59 -3.23 -6.40
C PHE A 147 -8.43 -3.94 -5.05
N GLY A 148 -9.43 -4.72 -4.63
CA GLY A 148 -9.46 -5.40 -3.35
C GLY A 148 -10.27 -4.68 -2.29
N ASN A 149 -10.58 -5.39 -1.19
CA ASN A 149 -11.44 -4.87 -0.14
C ASN A 149 -10.79 -3.67 0.57
N PRO A 150 -11.43 -2.48 0.61
CA PRO A 150 -10.82 -1.28 1.20
C PRO A 150 -10.47 -1.41 2.69
N ASN A 151 -11.22 -2.20 3.46
CA ASN A 151 -10.93 -2.43 4.87
C ASN A 151 -9.67 -3.29 5.06
N PHE A 152 -9.37 -4.21 4.14
CA PHE A 152 -8.12 -4.96 4.15
C PHE A 152 -6.95 -4.01 3.90
N HIS A 153 -7.04 -3.17 2.85
CA HIS A 153 -6.02 -2.16 2.56
C HIS A 153 -5.81 -1.20 3.74
N ASP A 154 -6.87 -0.76 4.41
CA ASP A 154 -6.77 0.10 5.58
C ASP A 154 -5.93 -0.53 6.69
N LEU A 155 -6.29 -1.75 7.08
CA LEU A 155 -5.65 -2.43 8.19
C LEU A 155 -4.21 -2.79 7.87
N ILE A 156 -3.93 -3.26 6.65
CA ILE A 156 -2.56 -3.55 6.18
C ILE A 156 -1.75 -2.25 6.19
N SER A 157 -2.28 -1.16 5.65
CA SER A 157 -1.60 0.15 5.64
C SER A 157 -1.25 0.61 7.04
N ILE A 158 -2.19 0.58 7.98
CA ILE A 158 -1.97 1.02 9.37
C ILE A 158 -0.81 0.23 10.00
N LYS A 159 -0.79 -1.09 9.82
CA LYS A 159 0.26 -1.95 10.38
C LYS A 159 1.64 -1.69 9.78
N LEU A 160 1.70 -1.45 8.48
CA LEU A 160 2.96 -1.09 7.80
C LEU A 160 3.42 0.30 8.23
N ILE A 161 2.49 1.25 8.43
CA ILE A 161 2.79 2.60 8.94
C ILE A 161 3.34 2.53 10.37
N ASP A 162 2.77 1.69 11.23
CA ASP A 162 3.25 1.50 12.60
C ASP A 162 4.65 0.88 12.62
N GLN A 163 4.89 -0.11 11.76
CA GLN A 163 6.23 -0.68 11.56
C GLN A 163 7.23 0.38 11.10
N PHE A 164 6.87 1.17 10.09
CA PHE A 164 7.68 2.28 9.60
C PHE A 164 8.01 3.28 10.72
N ASN A 165 7.02 3.68 11.52
CA ASN A 165 7.24 4.57 12.66
C ASN A 165 8.21 3.97 13.69
N SER A 166 8.06 2.68 14.01
CA SER A 166 8.96 2.01 14.97
C SER A 166 10.42 1.94 14.50
N ILE A 167 10.64 1.72 13.20
CA ILE A 167 12.00 1.71 12.63
C ILE A 167 12.61 3.11 12.74
N LEU A 168 11.83 4.16 12.47
CA LEU A 168 12.32 5.54 12.58
C LEU A 168 12.65 5.93 14.01
N THR A 169 11.85 5.52 15.00
CA THR A 169 12.15 5.83 16.40
C THR A 169 13.41 5.14 16.90
N ASN A 170 13.63 3.88 16.50
CA ASN A 170 14.78 3.09 16.96
C ASN A 170 16.11 3.53 16.30
N ASN A 171 16.07 4.14 15.12
CA ASN A 171 17.27 4.63 14.43
C ASN A 171 17.86 5.92 15.06
N ASN A 172 17.15 6.58 15.98
CA ASN A 172 17.67 7.77 16.64
C ASN A 172 18.73 7.47 17.73
N ASP A 173 18.99 6.19 18.02
CA ASP A 173 19.92 5.75 19.08
C ASP A 173 21.37 5.46 18.61
N GLY A 174 21.74 5.83 17.39
CA GLY A 174 23.16 5.97 16.99
C GLY A 174 23.91 4.70 16.58
N ASP A 175 23.23 3.59 16.27
CA ASP A 175 23.89 2.34 15.87
C ASP A 175 24.13 2.19 14.35
N ALA A 176 25.28 1.58 14.02
CA ALA A 176 25.94 1.55 12.71
C ALA A 176 25.33 0.62 11.63
N THR A 177 24.00 0.52 11.51
CA THR A 177 23.29 -0.31 10.51
C THR A 177 22.52 0.51 9.45
N ALA A 178 22.96 1.73 9.17
CA ALA A 178 22.21 2.74 8.42
C ALA A 178 21.81 2.37 6.97
N GLN A 179 22.54 1.48 6.30
CA GLN A 179 22.33 1.20 4.87
C GLN A 179 21.26 0.13 4.61
N ASP A 180 21.19 -0.92 5.43
CA ASP A 180 20.14 -1.96 5.35
C ASP A 180 18.77 -1.40 5.77
N ASN A 181 18.76 -0.52 6.78
CA ASN A 181 17.54 0.15 7.24
C ASN A 181 16.95 1.08 6.15
N HIS A 182 17.78 1.71 5.33
CA HIS A 182 17.31 2.62 4.28
C HIS A 182 16.53 1.89 3.17
N SER A 183 17.03 0.73 2.71
CA SER A 183 16.33 -0.08 1.70
C SER A 183 15.00 -0.62 2.22
N GLN A 184 14.97 -1.08 3.48
CA GLN A 184 13.75 -1.55 4.13
C GLN A 184 12.71 -0.43 4.30
N ILE A 185 13.13 0.77 4.70
CA ILE A 185 12.27 1.95 4.80
C ILE A 185 11.67 2.29 3.42
N ILE A 186 12.47 2.28 2.36
CA ILE A 186 11.98 2.57 1.01
C ILE A 186 10.96 1.50 0.55
N ASP A 187 11.22 0.21 0.77
CA ASP A 187 10.27 -0.85 0.41
C ASP A 187 8.97 -0.71 1.20
N LEU A 188 9.03 -0.44 2.50
CA LEU A 188 7.85 -0.19 3.34
C LEU A 188 7.05 1.02 2.85
N LEU A 189 7.71 2.14 2.54
CA LEU A 189 7.05 3.32 2.02
C LEU A 189 6.37 3.05 0.68
N ASN A 190 7.04 2.32 -0.23
CA ASN A 190 6.43 1.94 -1.51
C ASN A 190 5.21 1.03 -1.29
N GLN A 191 5.29 0.06 -0.38
CA GLN A 191 4.14 -0.78 -0.02
C GLN A 191 2.97 0.03 0.55
N ILE A 192 3.26 0.97 1.46
CA ILE A 192 2.23 1.84 2.04
C ILE A 192 1.61 2.71 0.95
N GLN A 193 2.41 3.50 0.25
CA GLN A 193 1.94 4.61 -0.58
C GLN A 193 1.43 4.19 -1.95
N ASN A 194 1.92 3.08 -2.51
CA ASN A 194 1.50 2.60 -3.82
C ASN A 194 0.50 1.45 -3.71
N ASN A 195 0.67 0.53 -2.75
CA ASN A 195 -0.08 -0.73 -2.76
C ASN A 195 -1.28 -0.75 -1.80
N HIS A 196 -1.28 0.02 -0.72
CA HIS A 196 -2.37 -0.07 0.26
C HIS A 196 -3.08 1.24 0.53
N LEU A 197 -2.35 2.31 0.82
CA LEU A 197 -2.93 3.61 1.19
C LEU A 197 -3.93 4.15 0.15
N PRO A 198 -3.67 4.13 -1.17
CA PRO A 198 -4.61 4.69 -2.15
C PRO A 198 -5.92 3.90 -2.26
N PHE A 199 -5.88 2.61 -1.95
CA PHE A 199 -7.00 1.67 -2.08
C PHE A 199 -7.75 1.45 -0.76
N GLY A 200 -7.31 2.10 0.32
CA GLY A 200 -7.96 2.09 1.62
C GLY A 200 -9.13 3.08 1.72
N THR A 201 -9.55 3.35 2.95
CA THR A 201 -10.55 4.36 3.29
C THR A 201 -9.90 5.56 4.00
N THR A 202 -10.73 6.45 4.53
CA THR A 202 -10.27 7.60 5.34
C THR A 202 -9.47 7.21 6.59
N LYS A 203 -9.58 5.96 7.08
CA LYS A 203 -8.88 5.50 8.30
C LYS A 203 -7.37 5.45 8.09
N SER A 204 -6.88 4.70 7.11
CA SER A 204 -5.45 4.63 6.80
C SER A 204 -4.90 6.00 6.38
N PHE A 205 -5.69 6.77 5.65
CA PHE A 205 -5.34 8.13 5.26
C PHE A 205 -5.08 9.04 6.47
N ASN A 206 -5.97 9.04 7.47
CA ASN A 206 -5.81 9.85 8.67
C ASN A 206 -4.64 9.37 9.54
N HIS A 207 -4.45 8.04 9.66
CA HIS A 207 -3.31 7.48 10.39
C HIS A 207 -1.98 7.90 9.76
N TYR A 208 -1.89 7.82 8.44
CA TYR A 208 -0.73 8.26 7.69
C TYR A 208 -0.44 9.77 7.86
N LYS A 209 -1.48 10.61 7.86
CA LYS A 209 -1.35 12.05 8.15
C LYS A 209 -0.75 12.32 9.53
N LEU A 210 -1.17 11.58 10.57
CA LEU A 210 -0.65 11.73 11.92
C LEU A 210 0.85 11.42 11.99
N ILE A 211 1.28 10.32 11.39
CA ILE A 211 2.70 9.95 11.36
C ILE A 211 3.53 10.97 10.57
N ILE A 212 3.05 11.43 9.42
CA ILE A 212 3.72 12.50 8.65
C ILE A 212 3.85 13.78 9.47
N LYS A 213 2.79 14.19 10.17
CA LYS A 213 2.82 15.36 11.04
C LYS A 213 3.93 15.23 12.09
N ASN A 214 3.99 14.09 12.77
CA ASN A 214 5.01 13.84 13.80
C ASN A 214 6.42 13.83 13.21
N LEU A 215 6.60 13.21 12.04
CA LEU A 215 7.89 13.19 11.35
C LEU A 215 8.34 14.59 10.93
N LEU A 216 7.49 15.38 10.29
CA LEU A 216 7.83 16.74 9.87
C LEU A 216 8.16 17.64 11.06
N ILE A 217 7.41 17.53 12.16
CA ILE A 217 7.68 18.27 13.39
C ILE A 217 9.03 17.85 13.99
N ASN A 218 9.30 16.56 14.13
CA ASN A 218 10.54 16.09 14.76
C ASN A 218 11.80 16.45 13.94
N ASN A 219 11.72 16.41 12.61
CA ASN A 219 12.85 16.76 11.73
C ASN A 219 13.17 18.25 11.64
N SER A 220 12.27 19.12 12.11
CA SER A 220 12.59 20.53 12.22
C SER A 220 13.62 20.85 13.30
N SER A 221 13.72 19.97 14.30
CA SER A 221 14.56 20.15 15.48
C SER A 221 15.94 19.50 15.33
N SER A 222 16.05 18.49 14.45
CA SER A 222 17.26 17.72 14.21
C SER A 222 17.40 17.40 12.72
N SER A 223 18.53 17.77 12.13
CA SER A 223 18.92 17.56 10.74
C SER A 223 19.19 16.09 10.39
N SER A 224 18.24 15.17 10.60
CA SER A 224 18.50 13.72 10.47
C SER A 224 17.88 13.07 9.23
N LEU A 225 16.75 13.56 8.69
CA LEU A 225 16.10 12.95 7.53
C LEU A 225 16.57 13.54 6.20
N ASN A 226 16.98 12.66 5.28
CA ASN A 226 17.39 13.00 3.92
C ASN A 226 16.27 13.78 3.19
N PRO A 227 16.56 14.97 2.61
CA PRO A 227 15.60 15.75 1.83
C PRO A 227 14.85 14.95 0.76
N LEU A 228 15.51 13.96 0.14
CA LEU A 228 14.91 13.08 -0.87
C LEU A 228 13.83 12.17 -0.29
N LEU A 229 14.05 11.64 0.91
CA LEU A 229 13.08 10.78 1.60
C LEU A 229 11.86 11.59 2.04
N LEU A 230 12.08 12.84 2.47
CA LEU A 230 11.00 13.77 2.80
C LEU A 230 10.13 14.09 1.58
N GLN A 231 10.77 14.33 0.45
CA GLN A 231 10.10 14.57 -0.83
C GLN A 231 9.27 13.35 -1.26
N SER A 232 9.82 12.14 -1.12
CA SER A 232 9.12 10.88 -1.38
C SER A 232 7.87 10.72 -0.51
N ILE A 233 7.97 11.00 0.79
CA ILE A 233 6.86 10.94 1.75
C ILE A 233 5.70 11.89 1.39
N ILE A 234 6.02 13.07 0.88
CA ILE A 234 5.05 14.11 0.51
C ILE A 234 4.45 13.87 -0.88
N LEU A 235 5.28 13.61 -1.89
CA LEU A 235 4.84 13.60 -3.29
C LEU A 235 4.16 12.31 -3.71
N LYS A 236 4.68 11.16 -3.29
CA LYS A 236 4.19 9.85 -3.77
C LYS A 236 2.71 9.63 -3.48
N PRO A 237 2.19 9.86 -2.25
CA PRO A 237 0.75 9.71 -1.98
C PRO A 237 -0.14 10.56 -2.90
N ILE A 238 0.27 11.81 -3.17
CA ILE A 238 -0.46 12.74 -4.04
C ILE A 238 -0.61 12.15 -5.43
N PHE A 239 0.50 11.65 -5.99
CA PHE A 239 0.50 11.01 -7.30
C PHE A 239 -0.26 9.68 -7.32
N SER A 240 -0.10 8.84 -6.30
CA SER A 240 -0.82 7.56 -6.21
C SER A 240 -2.33 7.77 -6.22
N TYR A 241 -2.85 8.77 -5.52
CA TYR A 241 -4.27 9.13 -5.58
C TYR A 241 -4.70 9.66 -6.96
N LEU A 242 -3.85 10.44 -7.64
CA LEU A 242 -4.14 10.90 -9.00
C LEU A 242 -4.18 9.74 -10.01
N LEU A 243 -3.31 8.74 -9.85
CA LEU A 243 -3.25 7.58 -10.75
C LEU A 243 -4.54 6.74 -10.69
N ILE A 244 -5.13 6.59 -9.51
CA ILE A 244 -6.42 5.92 -9.33
C ILE A 244 -7.62 6.84 -9.59
N GLN A 245 -7.39 8.04 -10.14
CA GLN A 245 -8.40 9.06 -10.44
C GLN A 245 -9.15 9.61 -9.22
N ASN A 246 -8.60 9.44 -8.02
CA ASN A 246 -9.14 10.03 -6.79
C ASN A 246 -8.56 11.44 -6.56
N ILE A 247 -8.99 12.39 -7.39
CA ILE A 247 -8.55 13.79 -7.35
C ILE A 247 -8.84 14.42 -5.98
N LYS A 248 -9.98 14.08 -5.36
CA LYS A 248 -10.38 14.60 -4.05
C LYS A 248 -9.38 14.23 -2.95
N ALA A 249 -9.03 12.95 -2.82
CA ALA A 249 -8.05 12.51 -1.82
C ALA A 249 -6.67 13.12 -2.05
N SER A 250 -6.27 13.29 -3.32
CA SER A 250 -5.03 13.97 -3.70
C SER A 250 -4.99 15.43 -3.21
N ILE A 251 -6.07 16.19 -3.44
CA ILE A 251 -6.22 17.57 -2.97
C ILE A 251 -6.30 17.65 -1.44
N ASP A 252 -7.05 16.73 -0.80
CA ASP A 252 -7.18 16.67 0.66
C ASP A 252 -5.84 16.36 1.35
N PHE A 253 -4.97 15.61 0.68
CA PHE A 253 -3.61 15.34 1.16
C PHE A 253 -2.68 16.53 0.93
N LEU A 254 -2.70 17.10 -0.27
CA LEU A 254 -1.93 18.30 -0.60
C LEU A 254 -2.26 19.46 0.35
N SER A 255 -3.55 19.71 0.60
CA SER A 255 -4.02 20.76 1.51
C SER A 255 -3.55 20.51 2.94
N PHE A 256 -3.56 19.25 3.39
CA PHE A 256 -3.01 18.87 4.69
C PHE A 256 -1.51 19.19 4.79
N ILE A 257 -0.72 18.87 3.76
CA ILE A 257 0.71 19.17 3.73
C ILE A 257 0.95 20.69 3.72
N ILE A 258 0.22 21.44 2.90
CA ILE A 258 0.33 22.90 2.82
C ILE A 258 0.03 23.54 4.18
N ASN A 259 -1.08 23.16 4.82
CA ASN A 259 -1.45 23.66 6.15
C ASN A 259 -0.37 23.28 7.17
N LEU A 260 0.11 22.04 7.15
CA LEU A 260 1.15 21.59 8.05
C LEU A 260 2.46 22.36 7.89
N LEU A 261 2.86 22.72 6.67
CA LEU A 261 4.06 23.53 6.41
C LEU A 261 3.84 25.02 6.76
N THR A 262 2.62 25.51 6.68
CA THR A 262 2.27 26.92 6.98
C THR A 262 2.11 27.15 8.48
N ASP A 263 1.37 26.28 9.18
CA ASP A 263 1.05 26.40 10.60
C ASP A 263 2.27 26.19 11.50
N SER A 264 3.22 25.39 11.05
CA SER A 264 4.29 24.90 11.90
C SER A 264 5.44 25.88 12.11
N SER A 265 5.43 27.06 11.49
CA SER A 265 6.56 28.01 11.45
C SER A 265 7.89 27.42 10.93
N LEU A 266 7.86 26.18 10.40
CA LEU A 266 9.05 25.40 10.07
C LEU A 266 9.79 25.90 8.84
N PHE A 267 9.14 26.70 7.99
CA PHE A 267 9.69 27.24 6.76
C PHE A 267 9.19 28.67 6.51
N ILE A 268 9.18 29.51 7.56
CA ILE A 268 8.88 30.95 7.43
C ILE A 268 10.05 31.63 6.73
N SER A 269 10.08 31.50 5.42
CA SER A 269 10.66 32.48 4.52
C SER A 269 9.76 32.44 3.28
N SER A 270 8.77 33.33 3.30
CA SER A 270 7.81 33.65 2.24
C SER A 270 6.87 32.54 1.76
N SER A 271 5.81 32.30 2.53
CA SER A 271 4.55 31.85 1.93
C SER A 271 3.69 33.07 1.58
N GLN A 272 3.50 33.37 0.30
CA GLN A 272 2.50 34.36 -0.14
C GLN A 272 1.22 33.61 -0.50
N LEU A 273 0.11 34.00 0.14
CA LEU A 273 -1.23 33.59 -0.27
C LEU A 273 -1.55 34.34 -1.58
N ILE A 274 -1.75 33.59 -2.65
CA ILE A 274 -2.27 34.13 -3.90
C ILE A 274 -3.73 33.70 -3.94
N ASP A 275 -4.62 34.58 -3.47
CA ASP A 275 -6.05 34.43 -3.73
C ASP A 275 -6.25 34.66 -5.23
N LEU A 276 -6.45 33.58 -5.97
CA LEU A 276 -6.93 33.68 -7.34
C LEU A 276 -8.32 34.31 -7.25
N PRO A 277 -8.58 35.47 -7.90
CA PRO A 277 -9.91 36.05 -7.86
C PRO A 277 -10.91 35.02 -8.37
N ASP A 278 -12.06 34.90 -7.69
CA ASP A 278 -13.22 34.17 -8.20
C ASP A 278 -13.44 34.64 -9.63
N THR A 279 -13.01 33.84 -10.60
CA THR A 279 -13.25 34.16 -12.00
C THR A 279 -14.73 33.88 -12.20
N ASN A 280 -15.54 34.91 -11.95
CA ASN A 280 -16.93 35.05 -12.40
C ASN A 280 -16.95 35.15 -13.93
N ILE A 281 -16.35 34.18 -14.61
CA ILE A 281 -16.65 33.86 -15.99
C ILE A 281 -17.79 32.86 -15.89
N ALA A 282 -18.94 33.25 -16.40
CA ALA A 282 -20.21 32.54 -16.35
C ALA A 282 -20.14 31.09 -16.90
N ASN A 283 -19.51 30.18 -16.17
CA ASN A 283 -19.47 28.74 -16.38
C ASN A 283 -19.45 28.05 -15.01
N LYS A 284 -20.31 27.05 -14.86
CA LYS A 284 -20.76 26.36 -13.64
C LYS A 284 -19.69 25.65 -12.76
N ASN A 285 -18.40 25.97 -12.87
CA ASN A 285 -17.32 25.24 -12.18
C ASN A 285 -16.38 26.19 -11.42
N SER A 286 -16.86 26.92 -10.42
CA SER A 286 -15.99 27.67 -9.50
C SER A 286 -15.20 26.71 -8.63
N VAL A 287 -13.97 26.38 -9.04
CA VAL A 287 -13.02 25.65 -8.20
C VAL A 287 -12.42 26.66 -7.21
N ASN A 288 -12.85 26.60 -5.95
CA ASN A 288 -12.26 27.39 -4.88
C ASN A 288 -10.85 26.84 -4.57
N PHE A 289 -9.84 27.35 -5.29
CA PHE A 289 -8.46 26.88 -5.21
C PHE A 289 -7.59 27.90 -4.48
N LYS A 290 -7.09 27.52 -3.31
CA LYS A 290 -6.14 28.32 -2.53
C LYS A 290 -4.72 27.96 -2.95
N LEU A 291 -4.03 28.87 -3.63
CA LEU A 291 -2.65 28.68 -4.03
C LEU A 291 -1.69 29.28 -2.99
N VAL A 292 -0.77 28.47 -2.49
CA VAL A 292 0.26 28.89 -1.54
C VAL A 292 1.62 28.76 -2.20
N TYR A 293 2.30 29.89 -2.40
CA TYR A 293 3.62 29.89 -3.02
C TYR A 293 4.71 29.70 -1.96
N PHE A 294 5.59 28.72 -2.14
CA PHE A 294 6.74 28.43 -1.27
C PHE A 294 8.07 28.72 -1.99
N ASN A 295 8.95 29.55 -1.42
CA ASN A 295 10.27 29.81 -2.01
C ASN A 295 11.17 28.56 -2.03
N ASP A 296 11.18 27.83 -0.92
CA ASP A 296 12.09 26.69 -0.72
C ASP A 296 11.58 25.39 -1.35
N PHE A 297 10.26 25.29 -1.59
CA PHE A 297 9.60 24.09 -2.12
C PHE A 297 9.04 24.28 -3.53
N LYS A 298 9.92 24.49 -4.50
CA LYS A 298 9.54 24.73 -5.91
C LYS A 298 8.68 23.61 -6.51
N LEU A 299 8.96 22.35 -6.18
CA LEU A 299 8.18 21.20 -6.65
C LEU A 299 6.74 21.20 -6.12
N LEU A 300 6.53 21.67 -4.89
CA LEU A 300 5.20 21.78 -4.30
C LEU A 300 4.36 22.85 -5.00
N ASN A 301 4.98 23.94 -5.45
CA ASN A 301 4.31 24.97 -6.25
C ASN A 301 3.87 24.41 -7.61
N ILE A 302 4.76 23.68 -8.29
CA ILE A 302 4.41 23.06 -9.57
C ILE A 302 3.32 22.01 -9.37
N LEU A 303 3.37 21.22 -8.29
CA LEU A 303 2.37 20.20 -8.00
C LEU A 303 0.96 20.79 -7.78
N GLN A 304 0.86 21.90 -7.05
CA GLN A 304 -0.40 22.65 -6.88
C GLN A 304 -0.99 23.02 -8.25
N LEU A 305 -0.16 23.59 -9.13
CA LEU A 305 -0.57 23.98 -10.48
C LEU A 305 -0.86 22.77 -11.37
N LEU A 306 -0.14 21.66 -11.20
CA LEU A 306 -0.35 20.43 -11.95
C LEU A 306 -1.74 19.87 -11.67
N ILE A 307 -2.11 19.78 -10.39
CA ILE A 307 -3.45 19.32 -9.99
C ILE A 307 -4.53 20.28 -10.50
N LEU A 308 -4.29 21.59 -10.42
CA LEU A 308 -5.21 22.58 -10.97
C LEU A 308 -5.40 22.40 -12.50
N SER A 309 -4.32 22.14 -13.25
CA SER A 309 -4.40 21.89 -14.69
C SER A 309 -5.18 20.62 -15.03
N ILE A 310 -5.12 19.59 -14.16
CA ILE A 310 -5.93 18.38 -14.25
C ILE A 310 -7.41 18.71 -14.01
N GLN A 311 -7.73 19.50 -12.97
CA GLN A 311 -9.11 19.91 -12.67
C GLN A 311 -9.73 20.77 -13.77
N LEU A 312 -8.94 21.66 -14.38
CA LEU A 312 -9.38 22.54 -15.47
C LEU A 312 -9.35 21.87 -16.85
N HIS A 313 -8.88 20.61 -16.95
CA HIS A 313 -8.68 19.88 -18.21
C HIS A 313 -7.87 20.67 -19.25
N GLN A 314 -6.88 21.44 -18.81
CA GLN A 314 -6.03 22.27 -19.68
C GLN A 314 -4.75 21.52 -20.08
N LYS A 315 -4.80 20.83 -21.22
CA LYS A 315 -3.73 19.97 -21.74
C LYS A 315 -2.39 20.68 -21.92
N ASP A 316 -2.38 21.85 -22.57
CA ASP A 316 -1.13 22.55 -22.91
C ASP A 316 -0.40 23.04 -21.66
N ILE A 317 -1.15 23.51 -20.66
CA ILE A 317 -0.62 23.91 -19.36
C ILE A 317 -0.05 22.71 -18.62
N PHE A 318 -0.76 21.59 -18.61
CA PHE A 318 -0.26 20.36 -17.99
C PHE A 318 1.07 19.91 -18.61
N ILE A 319 1.20 19.93 -19.94
CA ILE A 319 2.46 19.54 -20.62
C ILE A 319 3.62 20.46 -20.21
N SER A 320 3.38 21.77 -20.19
CA SER A 320 4.38 22.76 -19.78
C SER A 320 4.81 22.54 -18.32
N LEU A 321 3.85 22.37 -17.41
CA LEU A 321 4.11 22.11 -16.00
C LEU A 321 4.82 20.77 -15.77
N LYS A 322 4.44 19.72 -16.50
CA LYS A 322 5.11 18.41 -16.47
C LYS A 322 6.59 18.55 -16.83
N ASN A 323 6.90 19.25 -17.92
CA ASN A 323 8.29 19.46 -18.35
C ASN A 323 9.07 20.30 -17.33
N SER A 324 8.44 21.33 -16.76
CA SER A 324 9.01 22.13 -15.67
C SER A 324 9.30 21.29 -14.43
N PHE A 325 8.39 20.38 -14.05
CA PHE A 325 8.57 19.46 -12.93
C PHE A 325 9.76 18.52 -13.15
N ILE A 326 9.85 17.92 -14.34
CA ILE A 326 10.96 17.02 -14.71
C ILE A 326 12.30 17.76 -14.67
N ASN A 327 12.34 19.00 -15.15
CA ASN A 327 13.54 19.84 -15.12
C ASN A 327 13.95 20.20 -13.67
N GLN A 328 12.99 20.43 -12.77
CA GLN A 328 13.32 20.68 -11.36
C GLN A 328 13.82 19.42 -10.65
N LEU A 329 13.24 18.24 -10.96
CA LEU A 329 13.74 16.97 -10.45
C LEU A 329 15.19 16.71 -10.89
N SER A 330 15.55 17.02 -12.14
CA SER A 330 16.91 16.81 -12.65
C SER A 330 17.94 17.74 -12.01
N LEU A 331 17.54 18.94 -11.58
CA LEU A 331 18.41 19.89 -10.88
C LEU A 331 18.68 19.52 -9.42
N GLN A 332 17.82 18.71 -8.79
CA GLN A 332 17.94 18.31 -7.38
C GLN A 332 18.71 16.99 -7.19
N SER A 333 18.88 16.18 -8.24
CA SER A 333 19.56 14.88 -8.17
C SER A 333 21.07 15.00 -8.46
N SER A 334 21.90 15.21 -7.44
CA SER A 334 23.37 15.23 -7.58
C SER A 334 24.06 13.88 -7.30
N THR A 335 23.31 12.82 -6.98
CA THR A 335 23.88 11.48 -6.67
C THR A 335 23.07 10.36 -7.31
N ASN A 336 23.77 9.42 -7.96
CA ASN A 336 23.31 8.25 -8.74
C ASN A 336 22.47 7.19 -7.99
N THR A 337 21.58 7.58 -7.07
CA THR A 337 20.55 6.67 -6.53
C THR A 337 19.24 6.94 -7.28
N ASP A 338 19.25 6.61 -8.58
CA ASP A 338 18.27 6.98 -9.61
C ASP A 338 16.91 6.25 -9.53
N ILE A 339 16.63 5.53 -8.44
CA ILE A 339 15.49 4.62 -8.36
C ILE A 339 14.14 5.37 -8.25
N ASP A 340 14.10 6.62 -7.79
CA ASP A 340 12.84 7.37 -7.64
C ASP A 340 12.56 8.37 -8.79
N LYS A 341 13.58 8.85 -9.50
CA LYS A 341 13.41 9.86 -10.56
C LYS A 341 12.70 9.28 -11.78
N ASP A 342 13.17 8.14 -12.28
CA ASP A 342 12.58 7.47 -13.43
C ASP A 342 11.15 7.00 -13.12
N ASN A 343 10.92 6.55 -11.89
CA ASN A 343 9.59 6.20 -11.40
C ASN A 343 8.63 7.40 -11.40
N LEU A 344 9.05 8.56 -10.89
CA LEU A 344 8.22 9.78 -10.92
C LEU A 344 7.97 10.28 -12.35
N ILE A 345 8.94 10.18 -13.25
CA ILE A 345 8.76 10.51 -14.66
C ILE A 345 7.71 9.59 -15.30
N ASN A 346 7.80 8.28 -15.05
CA ASN A 346 6.83 7.29 -15.53
C ASN A 346 5.42 7.56 -14.98
N ILE A 347 5.31 7.94 -13.71
CA ILE A 347 4.06 8.35 -13.07
C ILE A 347 3.48 9.59 -13.78
N LEU A 348 4.27 10.63 -14.00
CA LEU A 348 3.82 11.85 -14.68
C LEU A 348 3.38 11.58 -16.12
N ASN A 349 4.06 10.68 -16.82
CA ASN A 349 3.65 10.30 -18.16
C ASN A 349 2.37 9.45 -18.15
N SER A 350 2.19 8.61 -17.13
CA SER A 350 0.94 7.87 -16.91
C SER A 350 -0.22 8.82 -16.63
N LEU A 351 0.00 9.90 -15.88
CA LEU A 351 -1.01 10.95 -15.69
C LEU A 351 -1.36 11.66 -17.00
N ALA A 352 -0.38 11.92 -17.85
CA ALA A 352 -0.62 12.48 -19.19
C ALA A 352 -1.51 11.58 -20.05
N LEU A 353 -1.33 10.26 -19.93
CA LEU A 353 -2.17 9.27 -20.59
C LEU A 353 -3.58 9.25 -19.97
N ILE A 354 -3.70 9.13 -18.65
CA ILE A 354 -4.98 8.96 -17.94
C ILE A 354 -5.90 10.18 -18.10
N TYR A 355 -5.37 11.40 -17.94
CA TYR A 355 -6.18 12.62 -17.91
C TYR A 355 -6.32 13.31 -19.26
N PHE A 356 -5.38 13.11 -20.18
CA PHE A 356 -5.33 13.83 -21.45
C PHE A 356 -5.16 12.93 -22.68
N ASN A 357 -5.15 11.60 -22.52
CA ASN A 357 -4.96 10.61 -23.59
C ASN A 357 -3.68 10.83 -24.42
N ILE A 358 -2.62 11.34 -23.79
CA ILE A 358 -1.32 11.56 -24.45
C ILE A 358 -0.53 10.25 -24.43
N LYS A 359 -0.54 9.53 -25.56
CA LYS A 359 0.32 8.35 -25.76
C LYS A 359 1.75 8.79 -26.07
N GLN A 360 2.74 8.18 -25.41
CA GLN A 360 4.16 8.35 -25.72
C GLN A 360 4.73 7.01 -26.22
N GLU A 361 5.71 7.06 -27.12
CA GLU A 361 6.17 5.92 -27.94
C GLU A 361 6.88 4.78 -27.17
N ASN A 362 7.24 4.94 -25.91
CA ASN A 362 7.90 3.89 -25.11
C ASN A 362 7.29 3.83 -23.70
N GLN A 363 6.30 2.98 -23.45
CA GLN A 363 5.87 2.68 -22.09
C GLN A 363 5.47 1.21 -21.89
N SER A 364 6.10 0.60 -20.90
CA SER A 364 5.51 -0.48 -20.12
C SER A 364 4.33 0.09 -19.32
N ASN A 365 3.14 -0.53 -19.46
CA ASN A 365 1.91 -0.05 -18.81
C ASN A 365 2.10 0.10 -17.29
N PHE A 366 2.09 1.32 -16.76
CA PHE A 366 2.28 1.56 -15.32
C PHE A 366 1.15 0.98 -14.45
N LEU A 367 -0.10 0.98 -14.93
CA LEU A 367 -1.19 0.23 -14.28
C LEU A 367 -0.83 -1.25 -14.17
N GLN A 368 -0.24 -1.82 -15.22
CA GLN A 368 0.26 -3.19 -15.23
C GLN A 368 1.46 -3.36 -14.30
N GLN A 369 2.27 -2.32 -14.05
CA GLN A 369 3.35 -2.35 -13.03
C GLN A 369 2.82 -2.25 -11.60
N MET A 370 1.80 -1.43 -11.31
CA MET A 370 1.13 -1.44 -10.01
C MET A 370 0.46 -2.79 -9.76
N MET A 371 -0.29 -3.29 -10.75
CA MET A 371 -0.86 -4.64 -10.72
C MET A 371 0.25 -5.68 -10.57
N SER A 372 1.33 -5.61 -11.34
CA SER A 372 2.49 -6.52 -11.20
C SER A 372 3.14 -6.40 -9.83
N GLY A 373 3.16 -5.23 -9.18
CA GLY A 373 3.61 -5.07 -7.80
C GLY A 373 2.74 -5.83 -6.78
N PHE A 374 1.46 -6.05 -7.10
CA PHE A 374 0.57 -6.97 -6.37
C PHE A 374 0.76 -8.44 -6.77
N PHE A 375 1.09 -8.73 -8.04
CA PHE A 375 1.08 -10.07 -8.63
C PHE A 375 2.46 -10.76 -8.79
N ASN A 376 3.59 -10.04 -8.73
CA ASN A 376 4.94 -10.62 -8.92
C ASN A 376 5.56 -11.01 -7.58
N ASN A 377 5.40 -12.29 -7.23
CA ASN A 377 6.23 -12.97 -6.22
C ASN A 377 6.96 -14.20 -6.81
N GLN A 378 7.35 -14.12 -8.08
CA GLN A 378 8.26 -15.09 -8.72
C GLN A 378 9.58 -14.36 -9.08
N PRO A 379 10.76 -14.96 -8.82
CA PRO A 379 12.03 -14.37 -9.22
C PRO A 379 12.06 -14.28 -10.75
N THR A 380 12.22 -13.08 -11.27
CA THR A 380 12.31 -12.83 -12.72
C THR A 380 13.56 -13.50 -13.27
N THR A 381 13.41 -14.61 -13.99
CA THR A 381 14.43 -15.05 -14.93
C THR A 381 14.55 -13.98 -16.01
N THR A 382 15.70 -13.31 -16.08
CA THR A 382 16.07 -12.40 -17.15
C THR A 382 16.06 -13.16 -18.48
N THR A 383 14.98 -13.05 -19.26
CA THR A 383 15.03 -13.37 -20.69
C THR A 383 15.77 -12.24 -21.39
N SER A 384 17.06 -12.43 -21.58
CA SER A 384 17.89 -11.64 -22.49
C SER A 384 17.42 -11.90 -23.93
N THR A 385 16.68 -10.97 -24.50
CA THR A 385 16.45 -10.92 -25.95
C THR A 385 17.75 -10.49 -26.61
N ILE A 386 18.49 -11.47 -27.11
CA ILE A 386 19.61 -11.29 -28.03
C ILE A 386 19.02 -10.73 -29.34
N THR A 387 19.23 -9.45 -29.60
CA THR A 387 19.03 -8.86 -30.92
C THR A 387 20.11 -9.39 -31.86
N THR A 388 19.73 -10.29 -32.75
CA THR A 388 20.55 -10.74 -33.89
C THR A 388 20.64 -9.61 -34.90
N THR A 389 21.74 -8.87 -34.90
CA THR A 389 22.12 -7.96 -35.98
C THR A 389 22.53 -8.78 -37.20
N THR A 390 21.68 -8.82 -38.22
CA THR A 390 22.02 -9.29 -39.56
C THR A 390 22.94 -8.28 -40.24
N SER A 391 24.24 -8.53 -40.24
CA SER A 391 25.21 -7.79 -41.04
C SER A 391 25.23 -8.32 -42.47
N THR A 392 24.62 -7.60 -43.40
CA THR A 392 24.87 -7.74 -44.85
C THR A 392 26.27 -7.21 -45.16
N VAL A 393 27.24 -8.12 -45.28
CA VAL A 393 28.58 -7.81 -45.80
C VAL A 393 28.54 -7.95 -47.31
N ALA A 394 28.74 -6.83 -48.00
CA ALA A 394 28.90 -6.78 -49.44
C ALA A 394 30.26 -7.40 -49.85
N ASN A 395 30.18 -8.31 -50.83
CA ASN A 395 31.31 -8.90 -51.54
C ASN A 395 32.21 -7.83 -52.16
N ASN A 396 33.50 -7.88 -51.85
CA ASN A 396 34.58 -7.44 -52.73
C ASN A 396 35.66 -8.53 -52.72
N GLN A 397 35.62 -9.42 -53.70
CA GLN A 397 36.82 -10.11 -54.22
C GLN A 397 37.46 -9.17 -55.26
N PRO A 398 38.80 -9.15 -55.42
CA PRO A 398 39.50 -10.27 -56.05
C PRO A 398 40.95 -10.51 -55.58
N SER A 399 41.47 -11.72 -55.75
CA SER A 399 42.68 -12.00 -56.56
C SER A 399 43.20 -13.43 -56.36
N ILE A 400 43.31 -14.10 -57.52
CA ILE A 400 44.16 -15.24 -57.92
C ILE A 400 43.79 -16.62 -57.36
#